data_AF-A0A256IPI7-F1
#
_entry.id   AF-A0A256IPI7-F1
#
_cell.length_a   1.000
_cell.length_b   1.000
_cell.length_c   1.000
_cell.angle_alpha   90.00
_cell.angle_beta   90.00
_cell.angle_gamma   90.00
#
_symmetry.space_group_name_H-M   'P 1'
#
loop_
_entity.id
_entity.type
_entity.pdbx_description
1 polymer ?
#
loop_
_entity_poly.entity_id
_entity_poly.type
_entity_poly.pdbx_seq_one_letter_code
_entity_poly.pdbx_strand_id
1 'polypeptide(L)'
;MTGASLFGVVAVLDVASAPLVRLPAGEVAADAEGLEALAPSIPVRLLYGGITEEILLRWGVMAPIAFVLWRVRAAVGGGHDAGTGTGTPSAATTWVAIVASAVLFGLGHLPALASSVELSAALVVRTVLLNGVVGVALGWLFWRRSLEAAMVAHAAFHVALLAVSAVAIRAF
;
A
#
# COMPACT_ATOMS: atom_id res chain seq x y z
N MET A 1 12.72 -3.72 -7.53
CA MET A 1 12.01 -2.56 -6.95
C MET A 1 12.34 -2.51 -5.47
N THR A 2 12.97 -1.44 -5.00
CA THR A 2 13.22 -1.17 -3.58
C THR A 2 12.10 -0.29 -3.01
N GLY A 3 11.95 -0.24 -1.69
CA GLY A 3 10.99 0.66 -1.03
C GLY A 3 11.15 2.13 -1.44
N ALA A 4 12.39 2.61 -1.54
CA ALA A 4 12.67 3.98 -1.98
C ALA A 4 12.25 4.24 -3.43
N SER A 5 12.46 3.28 -4.34
CA SER A 5 11.99 3.42 -5.73
C SER A 5 10.46 3.44 -5.83
N LEU A 6 9.78 2.64 -4.99
CA LEU A 6 8.32 2.65 -4.91
C LEU A 6 7.81 3.99 -4.37
N PHE A 7 8.48 4.55 -3.36
CA PHE A 7 8.18 5.89 -2.87
C PHE A 7 8.32 6.94 -3.97
N GLY A 8 9.39 6.89 -4.77
CA GLY A 8 9.58 7.79 -5.90
C GLY A 8 8.41 7.74 -6.90
N VAL A 9 7.92 6.54 -7.23
CA VAL A 9 6.74 6.37 -8.11
C VAL A 9 5.49 7.01 -7.47
N VAL A 10 5.23 6.71 -6.20
CA VAL A 10 4.06 7.26 -5.50
C VAL A 10 4.14 8.77 -5.37
N ALA A 11 5.31 9.34 -5.07
CA ALA A 11 5.51 10.79 -4.99
C ALA A 11 5.24 11.47 -6.33
N VAL A 12 5.69 10.90 -7.45
CA VAL A 12 5.38 11.44 -8.79
C VAL A 12 3.87 11.40 -9.07
N LEU A 13 3.20 10.29 -8.74
CA LEU A 13 1.74 10.17 -8.90
C LEU A 13 0.97 11.13 -7.97
N ASP A 14 1.48 11.33 -6.76
CA ASP A 14 0.91 12.24 -5.76
C ASP A 14 0.94 13.69 -6.27
N VAL A 15 2.10 14.12 -6.80
CA VAL A 15 2.27 15.45 -7.42
C VAL A 15 1.41 15.58 -8.68
N ALA A 16 1.40 14.59 -9.56
CA ALA A 16 0.61 14.62 -10.80
C ALA A 16 -0.90 14.68 -10.54
N SER A 17 -1.37 14.10 -9.44
CA SER A 17 -2.78 14.11 -9.03
C SER A 17 -3.17 15.30 -8.15
N ALA A 18 -2.21 16.09 -7.67
CA ALA A 18 -2.46 17.23 -6.78
C ALA A 18 -3.47 18.25 -7.36
N PRO A 19 -3.45 18.62 -8.66
CA PRO A 19 -4.43 19.56 -9.21
C PRO A 19 -5.88 19.06 -9.18
N LEU A 20 -6.09 17.76 -9.05
CA LEU A 20 -7.42 17.13 -8.98
C LEU A 20 -8.04 17.26 -7.59
N VAL A 21 -7.23 17.56 -6.57
CA VAL A 21 -7.64 17.65 -5.18
C VAL A 21 -7.51 19.09 -4.72
N ARG A 22 -8.64 19.72 -4.41
CA ARG A 22 -8.64 21.01 -3.70
C ARG A 22 -8.65 20.72 -2.21
N LEU A 23 -7.46 20.63 -1.61
CA LEU A 23 -7.36 20.77 -0.17
C LEU A 23 -7.67 22.24 0.15
N PRO A 24 -8.46 22.54 1.20
CA PRO A 24 -8.54 23.90 1.72
C PRO A 24 -7.12 24.42 1.90
N ALA A 25 -6.84 25.65 1.43
CA ALA A 25 -5.59 26.33 1.74
C ALA A 25 -5.56 26.60 3.25
N GLY A 26 -5.23 25.58 4.01
CA GLY A 26 -4.93 25.59 5.43
C GLY A 26 -3.52 25.05 5.54
N GLU A 27 -2.64 25.93 5.99
CA GLU A 27 -1.20 25.77 6.18
C GLU A 27 -0.85 24.31 6.48
N VAL A 28 -0.27 23.61 5.50
CA VAL A 28 0.64 22.52 5.84
C VAL A 28 1.75 23.23 6.59
N ALA A 29 1.67 23.21 7.92
CA ALA A 29 2.63 23.80 8.82
C ALA A 29 3.97 23.11 8.55
N ALA A 30 4.72 23.68 7.61
CA ALA A 30 6.13 23.40 7.39
C ALA A 30 6.90 24.24 8.41
N ASP A 31 6.64 23.98 9.68
CA ASP A 31 7.21 24.71 10.80
C ASP A 31 7.88 23.74 11.79
N ALA A 32 8.40 24.29 12.89
CA ALA A 32 9.10 23.51 13.91
C ALA A 32 8.20 22.39 14.52
N GLU A 33 6.89 22.62 14.62
CA GLU A 33 5.92 21.66 15.15
C GLU A 33 5.81 20.43 14.22
N GLY A 34 5.88 20.64 12.90
CA GLY A 34 5.95 19.57 11.91
C GLY A 34 7.16 18.64 12.09
N LEU A 35 8.35 19.17 12.44
CA LEU A 35 9.54 18.36 12.71
C LEU A 35 9.43 17.59 14.03
N GLU A 36 8.89 18.22 15.08
CA GLU A 36 8.68 17.58 16.38
C GLU A 36 7.68 16.43 16.30
N ALA A 37 6.68 16.52 15.41
CA ALA A 37 5.72 15.45 15.14
C ALA A 37 6.31 14.26 14.34
N LEU A 38 7.44 14.42 13.64
CA LEU A 38 8.03 13.33 12.84
C LEU A 38 8.59 12.22 13.72
N ALA A 39 9.36 12.57 14.75
CA ALA A 39 10.03 11.61 15.63
C ALA A 39 9.06 10.58 16.27
N PRO A 40 7.94 10.97 16.90
CA PRO A 40 6.99 10.01 17.45
C PRO A 40 6.24 9.19 16.38
N SER A 41 6.20 9.65 15.13
CA SER A 41 5.57 8.89 14.03
C SER A 41 6.43 7.74 13.50
N ILE A 42 7.75 7.76 13.75
CA ILE A 42 8.69 6.76 13.20
C ILE A 42 8.33 5.34 13.62
N PRO A 43 8.11 5.01 14.92
CA PRO A 43 7.81 3.65 15.32
C PRO A 43 6.50 3.13 14.70
N VAL A 44 5.47 4.00 14.60
CA VAL A 44 4.19 3.63 14.00
C VAL A 44 4.37 3.32 12.52
N ARG A 45 5.06 4.18 11.77
CA ARG A 45 5.31 3.96 10.34
C ARG A 45 6.13 2.69 10.08
N LEU A 46 7.17 2.43 10.87
CA LEU A 46 8.05 1.28 10.63
C LEU A 46 7.45 -0.03 11.14
N LEU A 47 6.86 -0.04 12.34
CA LEU A 47 6.34 -1.26 12.96
C LEU A 47 4.90 -1.53 12.52
N TYR A 48 4.03 -0.53 12.57
CA TYR A 48 2.66 -0.71 12.10
C TYR A 48 2.60 -0.74 10.58
N GLY A 49 3.07 0.32 9.91
CA GLY A 49 3.06 0.39 8.45
C GLY A 49 3.97 -0.66 7.79
N GLY A 50 5.23 -0.72 8.21
CA GLY A 50 6.20 -1.64 7.61
C GLY A 50 5.99 -3.12 7.93
N ILE A 51 5.42 -3.48 9.09
CA ILE A 51 5.30 -4.89 9.52
C ILE A 51 3.84 -5.31 9.67
N THR A 52 3.07 -4.64 10.53
CA THR A 52 1.70 -5.04 10.84
C THR A 52 0.80 -5.02 9.62
N GLU A 53 0.84 -3.96 8.80
CA GLU A 53 0.04 -3.88 7.58
C GLU A 53 0.39 -5.00 6.61
N GLU A 54 1.66 -5.36 6.46
CA GLU A 54 2.04 -6.48 5.59
C GLU A 54 1.53 -7.83 6.11
N ILE A 55 1.52 -8.07 7.42
CA ILE A 55 0.89 -9.28 7.98
C ILE A 55 -0.60 -9.29 7.67
N LEU A 56 -1.30 -8.20 7.99
CA LEU A 56 -2.74 -8.10 7.79
C LEU A 56 -3.12 -8.24 6.31
N LEU A 57 -2.39 -7.59 5.40
CA LEU A 57 -2.73 -7.59 3.99
C LEU A 57 -2.26 -8.86 3.28
N ARG A 58 -1.06 -9.37 3.56
CA ARG A 58 -0.54 -10.54 2.85
C ARG A 58 -1.12 -11.84 3.40
N TRP A 59 -1.09 -12.01 4.72
CA TRP A 59 -1.66 -13.21 5.36
C TRP A 59 -3.14 -13.09 5.68
N GLY A 60 -3.62 -11.91 6.09
CA GLY A 60 -5.03 -11.73 6.47
C GLY A 60 -5.99 -11.51 5.29
N VAL A 61 -5.49 -11.06 4.13
CA VAL A 61 -6.35 -10.71 2.97
C VAL A 61 -5.93 -11.43 1.69
N MET A 62 -4.72 -11.18 1.19
CA MET A 62 -4.26 -11.69 -0.11
C MET A 62 -4.20 -13.22 -0.16
N ALA A 63 -3.56 -13.86 0.83
CA ALA A 63 -3.45 -15.32 0.86
C ALA A 63 -4.84 -16.01 1.00
N PRO A 64 -5.76 -15.55 1.86
CA PRO A 64 -7.13 -16.05 1.90
C PRO A 64 -7.88 -15.91 0.58
N ILE A 65 -7.78 -14.75 -0.09
CA ILE A 65 -8.39 -14.55 -1.41
C ILE A 65 -7.82 -15.55 -2.41
N ALA A 66 -6.49 -15.68 -2.48
CA ALA A 66 -5.84 -16.62 -3.38
C ALA A 66 -6.26 -18.07 -3.10
N PHE A 67 -6.36 -18.45 -1.83
CA PHE A 67 -6.78 -19.78 -1.39
C PHE A 67 -8.22 -20.09 -1.79
N VAL A 68 -9.16 -19.18 -1.52
CA VAL A 68 -10.58 -19.36 -1.87
C VAL A 68 -10.74 -19.46 -3.38
N LEU A 69 -10.13 -18.55 -4.14
CA LEU A 69 -10.21 -18.58 -5.61
C LEU A 69 -9.63 -19.87 -6.19
N TRP A 70 -8.49 -20.33 -5.66
CA TRP A 70 -7.88 -21.60 -6.04
C TRP A 70 -8.81 -22.78 -5.74
N ARG A 71 -9.41 -22.83 -4.54
CA ARG A 71 -10.30 -23.93 -4.15
C ARG A 71 -11.62 -23.97 -4.91
N VAL A 72 -12.23 -22.82 -5.16
CA VAL A 72 -13.44 -22.75 -5.98
C VAL A 72 -13.16 -23.21 -7.40
N ARG A 73 -12.06 -22.77 -8.01
CA ARG A 73 -11.67 -23.20 -9.36
C ARG A 73 -11.39 -24.70 -9.44
N ALA A 74 -10.75 -25.27 -8.43
CA ALA A 74 -10.52 -26.71 -8.34
C ALA A 74 -11.84 -27.49 -8.21
N ALA A 75 -12.81 -26.98 -7.47
CA ALA A 75 -14.10 -27.66 -7.25
C ALA A 75 -15.05 -27.61 -8.46
N VAL A 76 -15.02 -26.53 -9.26
CA VAL A 76 -15.97 -26.31 -10.39
C VAL A 76 -15.51 -26.95 -11.71
N GLY A 77 -14.43 -27.74 -11.72
CA GLY A 77 -13.97 -28.47 -12.91
C GLY A 77 -13.46 -27.59 -14.06
N GLY A 78 -13.20 -26.30 -13.80
CA GLY A 78 -12.87 -25.27 -14.78
C GLY A 78 -11.45 -25.32 -15.38
N GLY A 79 -10.90 -26.51 -15.63
CA GLY A 79 -9.81 -26.76 -16.60
C GLY A 79 -8.40 -26.20 -16.33
N HIS A 80 -7.40 -27.04 -16.66
CA HIS A 80 -5.94 -26.82 -16.75
C HIS A 80 -5.15 -26.35 -15.49
N ASP A 81 -5.70 -25.46 -14.65
CA ASP A 81 -5.00 -24.94 -13.45
C ASP A 81 -5.40 -25.67 -12.15
N ALA A 82 -6.50 -26.44 -12.18
CA ALA A 82 -6.91 -27.31 -11.07
C ALA A 82 -5.96 -28.50 -10.87
N GLY A 83 -4.96 -28.65 -11.75
CA GLY A 83 -4.11 -29.83 -11.85
C GLY A 83 -2.75 -29.58 -12.48
N THR A 84 -1.99 -28.55 -12.06
CA THR A 84 -0.53 -28.54 -12.33
C THR A 84 0.18 -29.72 -11.66
N GLY A 85 -0.50 -30.49 -10.80
CA GLY A 85 0.08 -31.53 -9.96
C GLY A 85 0.90 -30.97 -8.78
N THR A 86 1.06 -29.64 -8.69
CA THR A 86 1.96 -28.98 -7.72
C THR A 86 1.29 -28.48 -6.43
N GLY A 87 -0.05 -28.50 -6.35
CA GLY A 87 -0.79 -28.09 -5.15
C GLY A 87 -0.78 -26.58 -4.84
N THR A 88 -0.55 -25.71 -5.82
CA THR A 88 -0.42 -24.25 -5.65
C THR A 88 -1.37 -23.42 -6.54
N PRO A 89 -1.75 -22.19 -6.15
CA PRO A 89 -2.56 -21.29 -6.99
C PRO A 89 -1.87 -20.90 -8.31
N SER A 90 -2.64 -20.74 -9.39
CA SER A 90 -2.10 -20.27 -10.67
C SER A 90 -1.71 -18.80 -10.66
N ALA A 91 -0.83 -18.38 -11.57
CA ALA A 91 -0.37 -16.99 -11.66
C ALA A 91 -1.52 -16.00 -11.84
N ALA A 92 -2.53 -16.35 -12.64
CA ALA A 92 -3.72 -15.52 -12.81
C ALA A 92 -4.50 -15.37 -11.50
N THR A 93 -4.68 -16.47 -10.76
CA THR A 93 -5.33 -16.46 -9.44
C THR A 93 -4.57 -15.58 -8.45
N THR A 94 -3.25 -15.69 -8.42
CA THR A 94 -2.42 -14.86 -7.55
C THR A 94 -2.49 -13.38 -7.91
N TRP A 95 -2.46 -13.01 -9.19
CA TRP A 95 -2.62 -11.62 -9.61
C TRP A 95 -3.97 -11.03 -9.24
N VAL A 96 -5.06 -11.79 -9.37
CA VAL A 96 -6.38 -11.36 -8.90
C VAL A 96 -6.34 -11.07 -7.39
N ALA A 97 -5.72 -11.96 -6.60
CA ALA A 97 -5.56 -11.74 -5.16
C ALA A 97 -4.71 -10.51 -4.83
N ILE A 98 -3.63 -10.27 -5.58
CA ILE A 98 -2.78 -9.07 -5.44
C ILE A 98 -3.62 -7.81 -5.67
N VAL A 99 -4.31 -7.71 -6.81
CA VAL A 99 -5.09 -6.52 -7.16
C VAL A 99 -6.24 -6.30 -6.19
N ALA A 100 -6.98 -7.35 -5.82
CA ALA A 100 -8.07 -7.25 -4.86
C ALA A 100 -7.58 -6.77 -3.49
N SER A 101 -6.51 -7.37 -2.96
CA SER A 101 -5.93 -6.95 -1.67
C SER A 101 -5.37 -5.52 -1.72
N ALA A 102 -4.81 -5.09 -2.86
CA ALA A 102 -4.30 -3.73 -3.03
C ALA A 102 -5.42 -2.67 -3.06
N VAL A 103 -6.56 -2.98 -3.69
CA VAL A 103 -7.75 -2.12 -3.63
C VAL A 103 -8.26 -2.03 -2.19
N LEU A 104 -8.37 -3.17 -1.49
CA LEU A 104 -8.78 -3.19 -0.08
C LEU A 104 -7.81 -2.42 0.82
N PHE A 105 -6.51 -2.48 0.55
CA PHE A 105 -5.49 -1.70 1.24
C PHE A 105 -5.75 -0.19 1.07
N GLY A 106 -6.00 0.26 -0.16
CA GLY A 106 -6.33 1.67 -0.41
C GLY A 106 -7.65 2.11 0.21
N LEU A 107 -8.67 1.25 0.21
CA LEU A 107 -9.93 1.52 0.91
C LEU A 107 -9.74 1.58 2.43
N GLY A 108 -8.88 0.73 2.99
CA GLY A 108 -8.56 0.69 4.42
C GLY A 108 -7.93 1.98 4.95
N HIS A 109 -7.40 2.83 4.08
CA HIS A 109 -6.85 4.14 4.44
C HIS A 109 -7.90 5.25 4.51
N LEU A 110 -9.10 5.05 3.94
CA LEU A 110 -10.14 6.07 3.90
C LEU A 110 -10.66 6.49 5.28
N PRO A 111 -10.85 5.60 6.28
CA PRO A 111 -11.29 6.00 7.61
C PRO A 111 -10.31 6.96 8.31
N ALA A 112 -8.99 6.70 8.19
CA ALA A 112 -7.97 7.58 8.75
C ALA A 112 -7.89 8.93 8.01
N LEU A 113 -8.12 8.93 6.70
CA LEU A 113 -8.22 10.19 5.95
C LEU A 113 -9.46 10.99 6.35
N ALA A 114 -10.60 10.33 6.51
CA ALA A 114 -11.88 10.95 6.88
C ALA A 114 -11.86 11.57 8.28
N SER A 115 -10.97 11.13 9.18
CA SER A 115 -10.81 11.76 10.50
C SER A 115 -10.03 13.07 10.45
N SER A 116 -9.36 13.36 9.34
CA SER A 116 -8.51 14.54 9.16
C SER A 116 -9.10 15.56 8.19
N VAL A 117 -9.80 15.11 7.14
CA VAL A 117 -10.37 15.96 6.09
C VAL A 117 -11.72 15.42 5.60
N GLU A 118 -12.56 16.31 5.06
CA GLU A 118 -13.78 15.90 4.38
C GLU A 118 -13.46 15.15 3.07
N LEU A 119 -14.07 13.97 2.90
CA LEU A 119 -13.81 13.13 1.74
C LEU A 119 -14.55 13.63 0.50
N SER A 120 -13.80 14.17 -0.47
CA SER A 120 -14.29 14.34 -1.84
C SER A 120 -14.08 13.07 -2.68
N ALA A 121 -14.86 12.90 -3.75
CA ALA A 121 -14.67 11.78 -4.68
C ALA A 121 -13.23 11.73 -5.25
N ALA A 122 -12.63 12.90 -5.52
CA ALA A 122 -11.26 13.00 -5.98
C ALA A 122 -10.24 12.51 -4.94
N LEU A 123 -10.45 12.86 -3.66
CA LEU A 123 -9.61 12.37 -2.54
C LEU A 123 -9.72 10.87 -2.35
N VAL A 124 -10.92 10.31 -2.48
CA VAL A 124 -11.15 8.86 -2.40
C VAL A 124 -10.38 8.14 -3.51
N VAL A 125 -10.58 8.56 -4.76
CA VAL A 125 -9.91 7.95 -5.92
C VAL A 125 -8.39 8.06 -5.80
N ARG A 126 -7.88 9.24 -5.45
CA ARG A 126 -6.44 9.47 -5.26
C ARG A 126 -5.86 8.56 -4.18
N THR A 127 -6.52 8.49 -3.02
CA THR A 127 -6.06 7.68 -1.89
C THR A 127 -6.05 6.20 -2.23
N VAL A 128 -7.11 5.70 -2.86
CA VAL A 128 -7.19 4.30 -3.28
C VAL A 128 -6.15 3.99 -4.35
N LEU A 129 -5.92 4.90 -5.30
CA LEU A 129 -4.93 4.72 -6.36
C LEU A 129 -3.50 4.65 -5.81
N LEU A 130 -3.08 5.63 -5.01
CA LEU A 130 -1.71 5.72 -4.50
C LEU A 130 -1.38 4.53 -3.60
N ASN A 131 -2.28 4.18 -2.68
CA ASN A 131 -2.12 3.00 -1.83
C ASN A 131 -2.24 1.70 -2.64
N GLY A 132 -3.11 1.66 -3.65
CA GLY A 132 -3.24 0.52 -4.56
C GLY A 132 -1.93 0.22 -5.30
N VAL A 133 -1.21 1.24 -5.77
CA VAL A 133 0.12 1.08 -6.39
C VAL A 133 1.11 0.45 -5.40
N VAL A 134 1.13 0.92 -4.14
CA VAL A 134 1.94 0.33 -3.06
C VAL A 134 1.53 -1.13 -2.82
N GLY A 135 0.23 -1.40 -2.68
CA GLY A 135 -0.31 -2.73 -2.43
C GLY A 135 0.00 -3.74 -3.55
N VAL A 136 -0.08 -3.33 -4.82
CA VAL A 136 0.29 -4.18 -5.96
C VAL A 136 1.78 -4.48 -5.95
N ALA A 137 2.61 -3.46 -5.75
CA ALA A 137 4.05 -3.58 -5.72
C ALA A 137 4.55 -4.53 -4.61
N LEU A 138 4.04 -4.35 -3.39
CA LEU A 138 4.40 -5.15 -2.23
C LEU A 138 3.76 -6.54 -2.27
N GLY A 139 2.53 -6.67 -2.77
CA GLY A 139 1.89 -7.97 -3.01
C GLY A 139 2.64 -8.83 -4.03
N TRP A 140 3.16 -8.20 -5.10
CA TRP A 140 4.04 -8.88 -6.05
C TRP A 140 5.36 -9.29 -5.39
N LEU A 141 5.96 -8.45 -4.55
CA LEU A 141 7.20 -8.78 -3.85
C LEU A 141 7.00 -9.95 -2.88
N PHE A 142 5.90 -9.97 -2.13
CA PHE A 142 5.48 -11.09 -1.29
C PHE A 142 5.37 -12.38 -2.09
N TRP A 143 4.69 -12.34 -3.25
CA TRP A 143 4.52 -13.52 -4.09
C TRP A 143 5.84 -14.05 -4.68
N ARG A 144 6.73 -13.15 -5.11
CA ARG A 144 7.98 -13.55 -5.78
C ARG A 144 9.13 -13.84 -4.83
N ARG A 145 9.03 -13.38 -3.58
CA ARG A 145 10.08 -13.49 -2.57
C ARG A 145 9.49 -14.04 -1.27
N SER A 146 9.22 -13.15 -0.30
CA SER A 146 8.76 -13.52 1.04
C SER A 146 8.02 -12.38 1.70
N LEU A 147 7.40 -12.65 2.85
CA LEU A 147 6.73 -11.64 3.67
C LEU A 147 7.73 -10.60 4.18
N GLU A 148 8.90 -11.04 4.65
CA GLU A 148 9.97 -10.19 5.17
C GLU A 148 10.49 -9.25 4.08
N ALA A 149 10.56 -9.72 2.82
CA ALA A 149 10.94 -8.87 1.70
C ALA A 149 9.94 -7.73 1.49
N ALA A 150 8.63 -8.02 1.58
CA ALA A 150 7.58 -7.01 1.51
C ALA A 150 7.66 -6.04 2.71
N MET A 151 7.88 -6.55 3.92
CA MET A 151 8.04 -5.74 5.13
C MET A 151 9.21 -4.77 5.05
N VAL A 152 10.39 -5.27 4.65
CA VAL A 152 11.59 -4.43 4.49
C VAL A 152 11.38 -3.38 3.41
N ALA A 153 10.72 -3.73 2.30
CA ALA A 153 10.42 -2.77 1.25
C ALA A 153 9.42 -1.71 1.71
N HIS A 154 8.39 -2.07 2.49
CA HIS A 154 7.41 -1.12 3.00
C HIS A 154 7.99 -0.21 4.08
N ALA A 155 8.78 -0.77 5.01
CA ALA A 155 9.53 0.04 5.97
C ALA A 155 10.49 1.02 5.26
N ALA A 156 11.20 0.57 4.22
CA ALA A 156 12.08 1.43 3.42
C ALA A 156 11.32 2.51 2.65
N PHE A 157 10.08 2.24 2.20
CA PHE A 157 9.19 3.26 1.64
C PHE A 157 8.90 4.36 2.68
N HIS A 158 8.59 3.99 3.92
CA HIS A 158 8.37 4.96 4.99
C HIS A 158 9.63 5.74 5.38
N VAL A 159 10.81 5.11 5.36
CA VAL A 159 12.08 5.82 5.56
C VAL A 159 12.29 6.91 4.48
N ALA A 160 12.04 6.58 3.22
CA ALA A 160 12.14 7.55 2.13
C ALA A 160 11.13 8.70 2.29
N LEU A 161 9.88 8.38 2.65
CA LEU A 161 8.85 9.36 2.97
C LEU A 161 9.27 10.28 4.12
N LEU A 162 9.73 9.72 5.24
CA LEU A 162 10.20 10.49 6.40
C LEU A 162 11.36 11.43 6.04
N ALA A 163 12.32 10.95 5.24
CA ALA A 163 13.44 11.76 4.79
C ALA A 163 12.97 12.95 3.92
N VAL A 164 12.08 12.70 2.96
CA VAL A 164 11.53 13.77 2.11
C VAL A 164 10.67 14.73 2.90
N SER A 165 9.83 14.25 3.83
CA SER A 165 9.05 15.12 4.73
C SER A 165 9.96 16.02 5.56
N ALA A 166 11.04 15.48 6.13
CA ALA A 166 11.98 16.27 6.93
C ALA A 166 12.77 17.31 6.11
N VAL A 167 13.00 17.05 4.82
CA VAL A 167 13.60 18.04 3.91
C VAL A 167 12.58 19.10 3.52
N ALA A 168 11.36 18.69 3.17
CA ALA A 168 10.29 19.61 2.78
C ALA A 168 9.96 20.59 3.92
N ILE A 169 9.81 20.11 5.15
CA ILE A 169 9.51 20.98 6.31
C ILE A 169 10.64 21.98 6.59
N ARG A 170 11.91 21.64 6.33
CA ARG A 170 13.04 22.57 6.52
C ARG A 170 13.24 23.57 5.40
N ALA A 171 12.62 23.34 4.23
CA ALA A 171 12.81 24.15 3.04
C ALA A 171 11.79 25.29 2.89
N PHE A 172 10.74 25.27 3.72
CA PHE A 172 9.71 26.29 3.82
C PHE A 172 9.70 26.87 5.24
#